data_AF-A0A8C4T1U7-F1
#
_entry.id   AF-A0A8C4T1U7-F1
#
_cell.length_a   1.000
_cell.length_b   1.000
_cell.length_c   1.000
_cell.angle_alpha   90.00
_cell.angle_beta   90.00
_cell.angle_gamma   90.00
#
_symmetry.space_group_name_H-M   'P 1'
#
loop_
_entity.id
_entity.type
_entity.pdbx_description
1 polymer ?
#
loop_
_entity_poly.entity_id
_entity_poly.type
_entity_poly.pdbx_seq_one_letter_code
_entity_poly.pdbx_strand_id
1 'polypeptide(L)'
;MSGQTSSIICLLEMFFKKRGGKPNSVLLFLSFLVFMKSLHCVQSKKLLVLPMDGSHWISMKPVVEELGRKGHHVVIVIPEANLLLGSISHCKTKTYSVPYTKQDVAVLYRKNSNLIFTKEPFLKKMESFINRIKNISNFITLNSESLLYSKELLQYLKDEKFDAVFSDPLMPSGAILAEYLSVPSVLISRGIPCGLDVAVTQCPSPPSYIPRMFSKNTDLMTFSQRALNFIVSLAEPFICHLIFRSFNDIASNFFERSITFQELLSQASLWLMKYDFTFEFPRPLMPNMVLIGGINCVKKNPLPLELEIFANSSGEHGFLVFTLGSLVSEIPHEQLTHIVEAFRRIPQKVFWRYSGPMPQNLSENVKIMNWLPQNDLLGHPKVKAFITHGGIHGIFEGICNGVPLIMMPLFGDQPDNGVRMSHRGAGIVTDFYTLTAEKFLDAIDKVINIKSYKENMATLSKIHKDRPIEPLDLAVHWIEFVMEHKGAEHLRPAAHHLNWIQYQSLDILVPVIFIPLLITIMVLKCCL
;
A
#
# COMPACT_ATOMS: atom_id res chain seq x y z
N MET A 1 -6.42 21.19 17.64
CA MET A 1 -5.65 22.04 18.59
C MET A 1 -6.32 23.38 18.95
N SER A 2 -7.55 23.69 18.53
CA SER A 2 -8.21 24.98 18.83
C SER A 2 -8.88 25.07 20.22
N GLY A 3 -9.11 23.95 20.91
CA GLY A 3 -9.81 23.94 22.21
C GLY A 3 -8.94 24.21 23.44
N GLN A 4 -7.66 23.84 23.40
CA GLN A 4 -6.75 23.97 24.56
C GLN A 4 -6.16 25.37 24.71
N THR A 5 -5.89 26.06 23.60
CA THR A 5 -5.40 27.45 23.61
C THR A 5 -6.45 28.44 24.15
N SER A 6 -7.73 28.23 23.81
CA SER A 6 -8.82 29.08 24.28
C SER A 6 -9.06 28.94 25.80
N SER A 7 -8.89 27.74 26.34
CA SER A 7 -9.09 27.46 27.77
C SER A 7 -8.01 28.10 28.66
N ILE A 8 -6.76 28.19 28.18
CA ILE A 8 -5.65 28.80 28.92
C ILE A 8 -5.73 30.33 28.90
N ILE A 9 -6.12 30.93 27.78
CA ILE A 9 -6.32 32.38 27.65
C ILE A 9 -7.46 32.83 28.58
N CYS A 10 -8.56 32.06 28.64
CA CYS A 10 -9.70 32.36 29.50
C CYS A 10 -9.34 32.27 31.01
N LEU A 11 -8.50 31.30 31.40
CA LEU A 11 -7.99 31.18 32.78
C LEU A 11 -7.07 32.35 33.19
N LEU A 12 -6.23 32.84 32.26
CA LEU A 12 -5.37 33.99 32.50
C LEU A 12 -6.19 35.29 32.60
N GLU A 13 -7.18 35.50 31.73
CA GLU A 13 -8.06 36.68 31.80
C GLU A 13 -8.89 36.71 33.10
N MET A 14 -9.41 35.57 33.55
CA MET A 14 -10.13 35.48 34.83
C MET A 14 -9.24 35.80 36.04
N PHE A 15 -7.95 35.46 35.97
CA PHE A 15 -6.99 35.73 37.05
C PHE A 15 -6.56 37.20 37.11
N PHE A 16 -6.35 37.86 35.96
CA PHE A 16 -5.95 39.28 35.91
C PHE A 16 -7.11 40.24 36.18
N LYS A 17 -8.35 39.89 35.83
CA LYS A 17 -9.51 40.75 36.06
C LYS A 17 -9.92 40.86 37.54
N LYS A 18 -9.48 39.93 38.40
CA LYS A 18 -9.89 39.85 39.82
C LYS A 18 -8.99 40.58 40.81
N ARG A 19 -7.82 41.09 40.40
CA ARG A 19 -6.91 41.87 41.25
C ARG A 19 -6.49 43.13 40.51
N GLY A 20 -7.07 44.27 40.86
CA GLY A 20 -6.73 45.61 40.34
C GLY A 20 -5.35 46.14 40.78
N GLY A 21 -4.32 45.29 40.81
CA GLY A 21 -2.95 45.64 41.16
C GLY A 21 -1.99 45.27 40.03
N LYS A 22 -0.90 46.05 39.88
CA LYS A 22 0.16 45.83 38.88
C LYS A 22 0.59 44.35 38.87
N PRO A 23 0.76 43.72 37.70
CA PRO A 23 1.09 42.31 37.62
C PRO A 23 2.43 42.04 38.31
N ASN A 24 2.41 41.13 39.28
CA ASN A 24 3.59 40.75 40.06
C ASN A 24 4.58 40.06 39.10
N SER A 25 5.79 40.62 38.95
CA SER A 25 6.79 40.18 37.96
C SER A 25 7.14 38.70 38.07
N VAL A 26 7.12 38.17 39.30
CA VAL A 26 7.31 36.74 39.60
C VAL A 26 6.19 35.88 39.01
N LEU A 27 4.95 36.35 39.03
CA LEU A 27 3.80 35.62 38.50
C LEU A 27 3.83 35.58 36.97
N LEU A 28 4.22 36.69 36.32
CA LEU A 28 4.44 36.75 34.87
C LEU A 28 5.57 35.81 34.45
N PHE A 29 6.68 35.77 35.20
CA PHE A 29 7.80 34.87 34.93
C PHE A 29 7.41 33.39 35.10
N LEU A 30 6.66 33.04 36.15
CA LEU A 30 6.14 31.68 36.33
C LEU A 30 5.14 31.29 35.24
N SER A 31 4.26 32.21 34.84
CA SER A 31 3.32 32.00 33.73
C SER A 31 4.07 31.78 32.41
N PHE A 32 5.15 32.54 32.17
CA PHE A 32 6.02 32.37 31.02
C PHE A 32 6.78 31.04 31.05
N LEU A 33 7.28 30.59 32.21
CA LEU A 33 7.93 29.28 32.35
C LEU A 33 6.95 28.12 32.13
N VAL A 34 5.71 28.23 32.62
CA VAL A 34 4.65 27.26 32.35
C VAL A 34 4.28 27.28 30.86
N PHE A 35 4.20 28.47 30.24
CA PHE A 35 3.98 28.62 28.80
C PHE A 35 5.11 27.99 27.98
N MET A 36 6.37 28.23 28.36
CA MET A 36 7.57 27.63 27.74
C MET A 36 7.66 26.12 27.94
N LYS A 37 7.16 25.58 29.07
CA LYS A 37 7.01 24.12 29.25
C LYS A 37 5.82 23.54 28.48
N SER A 38 4.78 24.34 28.23
CA SER A 38 3.62 23.93 27.43
C SER A 38 3.85 24.03 25.92
N LEU A 39 4.81 24.86 25.50
CA LEU A 39 5.44 24.81 24.19
C LEU A 39 6.18 23.48 24.11
N HIS A 40 5.49 22.44 23.62
CA HIS A 40 6.17 21.26 23.11
C HIS A 40 7.10 21.79 22.01
N CYS A 41 8.41 21.78 22.27
CA CYS A 41 9.39 21.98 21.23
C CYS A 41 9.20 20.80 20.29
N VAL A 42 8.45 21.00 19.19
CA VAL A 42 8.35 20.00 18.15
C VAL A 42 9.74 19.91 17.56
N GLN A 43 10.50 18.91 18.02
CA GLN A 43 11.83 18.67 17.52
C GLN A 43 11.67 18.25 16.05
N SER A 44 11.88 19.20 15.15
CA SER A 44 11.80 18.97 13.71
C SER A 44 12.86 17.93 13.34
N LYS A 45 12.39 16.73 12.98
CA LYS A 45 13.23 15.64 12.44
C LYS A 45 13.36 15.76 10.93
N LYS A 46 14.44 15.23 10.39
CA LYS A 46 14.76 15.21 8.96
C LYS A 46 14.46 13.85 8.36
N LEU A 47 13.55 13.80 7.40
CA LEU A 47 13.17 12.56 6.72
C LEU A 47 13.54 12.60 5.25
N LEU A 48 14.22 11.57 4.77
CA LEU A 48 14.47 11.35 3.36
C LEU A 48 13.40 10.42 2.78
N VAL A 49 12.70 10.86 1.73
CA VAL A 49 11.62 10.10 1.09
C VAL A 49 12.03 9.68 -0.32
N LEU A 50 12.00 8.36 -0.57
CA LEU A 50 12.27 7.74 -1.88
C LEU A 50 11.00 7.04 -2.37
N PRO A 51 10.14 7.75 -3.12
CA PRO A 51 8.88 7.20 -3.57
C PRO A 51 9.02 6.37 -4.85
N MET A 52 8.09 5.44 -5.04
CA MET A 52 7.85 4.79 -6.33
C MET A 52 6.64 5.45 -7.00
N ASP A 53 6.75 5.73 -8.30
CA ASP A 53 5.70 6.36 -9.10
C ASP A 53 4.42 5.49 -9.22
N GLY A 54 3.35 6.06 -9.76
CA GLY A 54 2.08 5.35 -9.94
C GLY A 54 1.27 5.24 -8.65
N SER A 55 0.58 4.11 -8.46
CA SER A 55 -0.29 3.88 -7.30
C SER A 55 0.47 3.79 -5.97
N HIS A 56 1.78 3.51 -6.00
CA HIS A 56 2.63 3.45 -4.82
C HIS A 56 2.77 4.85 -4.19
N TRP A 57 3.04 5.87 -5.01
CA TRP A 57 3.09 7.26 -4.56
C TRP A 57 1.77 7.74 -3.95
N ILE A 58 0.63 7.33 -4.53
CA ILE A 58 -0.69 7.65 -3.97
C ILE A 58 -0.83 7.15 -2.53
N SER A 59 -0.19 6.03 -2.16
CA SER A 59 -0.19 5.51 -0.78
C SER A 59 0.71 6.31 0.15
N MET A 60 1.87 6.75 -0.35
CA MET A 60 2.89 7.44 0.45
C MET A 60 2.53 8.91 0.68
N LYS A 61 1.96 9.57 -0.33
CA LYS A 61 1.72 11.00 -0.38
C LYS A 61 0.99 11.54 0.87
N PRO A 62 -0.13 10.95 1.36
CA PRO A 62 -0.79 11.45 2.56
C PRO A 62 0.10 11.44 3.82
N VAL A 63 0.94 10.41 3.97
CA VAL A 63 1.88 10.29 5.10
C VAL A 63 2.94 11.39 5.02
N VAL A 64 3.50 11.59 3.82
CA VAL A 64 4.52 12.61 3.56
C VAL A 64 3.96 14.02 3.77
N GLU A 65 2.75 14.28 3.27
CA GLU A 65 2.00 15.53 3.49
C GLU A 65 1.80 15.81 4.97
N GLU A 66 1.35 14.82 5.74
CA GLU A 66 1.07 14.99 7.16
C GLU A 66 2.36 15.22 7.98
N LEU A 67 3.45 14.52 7.66
CA LEU A 67 4.77 14.76 8.28
C LEU A 67 5.29 16.17 7.99
N GLY A 68 5.18 16.64 6.74
CA GLY A 68 5.53 18.02 6.38
C GLY A 68 4.64 19.04 7.11
N ARG A 69 3.33 18.80 7.19
CA ARG A 69 2.37 19.65 7.90
C ARG A 69 2.67 19.75 9.40
N LYS A 70 3.18 18.68 10.00
CA LYS A 70 3.65 18.65 11.41
C LYS A 70 4.98 19.37 11.64
N GLY A 71 5.63 19.87 10.59
CA GLY A 71 6.85 20.66 10.68
C GLY A 71 8.15 19.84 10.61
N HIS A 72 8.09 18.57 10.22
CA HIS A 72 9.28 17.79 9.91
C HIS A 72 9.95 18.30 8.63
N HIS A 73 11.28 18.27 8.59
CA HIS A 73 12.04 18.59 7.40
C HIS A 73 12.07 17.38 6.47
N VAL A 74 11.07 17.29 5.59
CA VAL A 74 10.93 16.19 4.62
C VAL A 74 11.58 16.58 3.30
N VAL A 75 12.52 15.76 2.82
CA VAL A 75 13.11 15.86 1.48
C VAL A 75 12.64 14.69 0.63
N ILE A 76 11.90 14.99 -0.44
CA ILE A 76 11.40 14.01 -1.40
C ILE A 76 12.33 14.03 -2.62
N VAL A 77 12.93 12.89 -2.95
CA VAL A 77 13.83 12.77 -4.10
C VAL A 77 13.12 12.04 -5.23
N ILE A 78 12.96 12.70 -6.38
CA ILE A 78 12.18 12.18 -7.52
C ILE A 78 12.94 12.36 -8.84
N PRO A 79 12.76 11.50 -9.85
CA PRO A 79 13.32 11.74 -11.17
C PRO A 79 12.63 12.94 -11.83
N GLU A 80 13.38 13.71 -12.63
CA GLU A 80 12.83 14.85 -13.41
C GLU A 80 11.69 14.43 -14.35
N ALA A 81 11.82 13.25 -14.97
CA ALA A 81 10.77 12.63 -15.76
C ALA A 81 9.99 11.61 -14.91
N ASN A 82 8.73 11.91 -14.63
CA ASN A 82 7.82 11.05 -13.87
C ASN A 82 6.35 11.26 -14.30
N LEU A 83 5.47 10.37 -13.85
CA LEU A 83 4.04 10.39 -14.15
C LEU A 83 3.22 11.13 -13.10
N LEU A 84 3.25 10.66 -11.84
CA LEU A 84 2.41 11.15 -10.74
C LEU A 84 3.18 11.80 -9.59
N LEU A 85 4.51 11.67 -9.59
CA LEU A 85 5.35 12.29 -8.56
C LEU A 85 5.28 13.82 -8.69
N GLY A 86 5.34 14.52 -7.56
CA GLY A 86 5.20 15.96 -7.57
C GLY A 86 5.59 16.58 -6.24
N SER A 87 5.71 17.90 -6.24
CA SER A 87 5.96 18.65 -5.02
C SER A 87 4.76 18.58 -4.08
N ILE A 88 5.07 18.59 -2.79
CA ILE A 88 4.10 18.63 -1.71
C ILE A 88 4.35 19.91 -0.91
N SER A 89 3.27 20.63 -0.59
CA SER A 89 3.33 21.79 0.31
C SER A 89 3.96 21.39 1.64
N HIS A 90 4.83 22.25 2.19
CA HIS A 90 5.61 21.98 3.42
C HIS A 90 6.71 20.91 3.30
N CYS A 91 6.97 20.35 2.12
CA CYS A 91 8.09 19.45 1.87
C CYS A 91 9.08 20.05 0.86
N LYS A 92 10.36 19.68 0.96
CA LYS A 92 11.39 20.04 -0.02
C LYS A 92 11.46 18.95 -1.08
N THR A 93 11.41 19.32 -2.35
CA THR A 93 11.57 18.37 -3.47
C THR A 93 12.95 18.54 -4.09
N LYS A 94 13.66 17.43 -4.29
CA LYS A 94 14.92 17.36 -5.04
C LYS A 94 14.73 16.46 -6.25
N THR A 95 15.26 16.90 -7.38
CA THR A 95 15.19 16.14 -8.62
C THR A 95 16.56 15.62 -9.02
N TYR A 96 16.58 14.52 -9.77
CA TYR A 96 17.77 14.03 -10.46
C TYR A 96 17.46 13.77 -11.93
N SER A 97 18.44 14.04 -12.78
CA SER A 97 18.34 13.84 -14.22
C SER A 97 18.33 12.35 -14.56
N VAL A 98 17.55 11.99 -15.57
CA VAL A 98 17.37 10.62 -16.04
C VAL A 98 17.48 10.58 -17.56
N PRO A 99 17.96 9.47 -18.16
CA PRO A 99 18.21 9.40 -19.61
C PRO A 99 16.93 9.06 -20.40
N TYR A 100 15.78 9.57 -19.97
CA TYR A 100 14.49 9.36 -20.62
C TYR A 100 13.55 10.53 -20.35
N THR A 101 12.52 10.69 -21.18
CA THR A 101 11.55 11.79 -21.08
C THR A 101 10.28 11.36 -20.35
N LYS A 102 9.45 12.33 -19.95
CA LYS A 102 8.11 12.07 -19.41
C LYS A 102 7.22 11.29 -20.38
N GLN A 103 7.41 11.49 -21.69
CA GLN A 103 6.68 10.75 -22.71
C GLN A 103 7.09 9.28 -22.74
N ASP A 104 8.36 8.96 -22.56
CA ASP A 104 8.84 7.57 -22.49
C ASP A 104 8.23 6.83 -21.30
N VAL A 105 8.11 7.51 -20.15
CA VAL A 105 7.41 6.98 -18.98
C VAL A 105 5.94 6.69 -19.33
N ALA A 106 5.24 7.65 -19.94
CA ALA A 106 3.84 7.46 -20.33
C ALA A 106 3.67 6.29 -21.32
N VAL A 107 4.58 6.13 -22.29
CA VAL A 107 4.59 5.02 -23.25
C VAL A 107 4.85 3.68 -22.56
N LEU A 108 5.78 3.61 -21.61
CA LEU A 108 6.07 2.40 -20.83
C LEU A 108 4.82 1.93 -20.08
N TYR A 109 4.14 2.84 -19.37
CA TYR A 109 2.89 2.52 -18.67
C TYR A 109 1.77 2.12 -19.63
N ARG A 110 1.59 2.83 -20.74
CA ARG A 110 0.57 2.50 -21.75
C ARG A 110 0.82 1.13 -22.39
N LYS A 111 2.07 0.83 -22.76
CA LYS A 111 2.45 -0.47 -23.35
C LYS A 111 2.18 -1.60 -22.36
N ASN A 112 2.58 -1.42 -21.11
CA ASN A 112 2.29 -2.38 -20.04
C ASN A 112 0.78 -2.53 -19.80
N SER A 113 0.00 -1.45 -19.93
CA SER A 113 -1.46 -1.49 -19.81
C SER A 113 -2.12 -2.23 -20.98
N ASN A 114 -1.72 -1.94 -22.21
CA ASN A 114 -2.30 -2.55 -23.41
C ASN A 114 -2.04 -4.06 -23.48
N LEU A 115 -0.86 -4.50 -23.04
CA LEU A 115 -0.52 -5.93 -22.90
C LEU A 115 -1.41 -6.66 -21.88
N ILE A 116 -2.10 -5.95 -20.98
CA ILE A 116 -3.08 -6.59 -20.10
C ILE A 116 -4.25 -7.10 -20.92
N PHE A 117 -4.66 -6.37 -21.97
CA PHE A 117 -5.86 -6.66 -22.73
C PHE A 117 -5.66 -7.64 -23.89
N THR A 118 -4.43 -8.11 -24.14
CA THR A 118 -4.15 -9.06 -25.21
C THR A 118 -4.55 -10.49 -24.81
N LYS A 119 -5.35 -11.15 -25.66
CA LYS A 119 -5.65 -12.58 -25.53
C LYS A 119 -4.43 -13.37 -26.06
N GLU A 120 -3.65 -13.95 -25.15
CA GLU A 120 -2.46 -14.73 -25.48
C GLU A 120 -2.58 -16.19 -25.00
N PRO A 121 -2.09 -17.17 -25.78
CA PRO A 121 -1.90 -18.53 -25.30
C PRO A 121 -1.01 -18.56 -24.04
N PHE A 122 -1.18 -19.59 -23.19
CA PHE A 122 -0.51 -19.66 -21.89
C PHE A 122 1.01 -19.43 -21.94
N LEU A 123 1.74 -20.08 -22.86
CA LEU A 123 3.18 -19.93 -22.99
C LEU A 123 3.58 -18.49 -23.35
N LYS A 124 2.88 -17.87 -24.29
CA LYS A 124 3.11 -16.48 -24.69
C LYS A 124 2.77 -15.51 -23.55
N LYS A 125 1.71 -15.80 -22.79
CA LYS A 125 1.34 -15.04 -21.58
C LYS A 125 2.45 -15.11 -20.52
N MET A 126 3.09 -16.27 -20.34
CA MET A 126 4.24 -16.43 -19.44
C MET A 126 5.46 -15.65 -19.94
N GLU A 127 5.76 -15.70 -21.24
CA GLU A 127 6.83 -14.90 -21.85
C GLU A 127 6.58 -13.39 -21.67
N SER A 128 5.38 -12.92 -21.99
CA SER A 128 4.93 -11.53 -21.79
C SER A 128 5.02 -11.10 -20.33
N PHE A 129 4.66 -11.98 -19.39
CA PHE A 129 4.80 -11.72 -17.95
C PHE A 129 6.28 -11.51 -17.56
N ILE A 130 7.17 -12.41 -17.98
CA ILE A 130 8.61 -12.30 -17.70
C ILE A 130 9.19 -11.02 -18.32
N ASN A 131 8.86 -10.73 -19.57
CA ASN A 131 9.33 -9.53 -20.27
C ASN A 131 8.85 -8.26 -19.56
N ARG A 132 7.61 -8.24 -19.04
CA ARG A 132 7.09 -7.12 -18.26
C ARG A 132 7.87 -6.92 -16.96
N ILE A 133 8.13 -7.99 -16.21
CA ILE A 133 8.93 -7.93 -14.98
C ILE A 133 10.32 -7.38 -15.28
N LYS A 134 10.98 -7.88 -16.34
CA LYS A 134 12.29 -7.36 -16.78
C LYS A 134 12.24 -5.88 -17.15
N ASN A 135 11.26 -5.44 -17.93
CA ASN A 135 11.14 -4.04 -18.33
C ASN A 135 10.93 -3.11 -17.12
N ILE A 136 10.06 -3.49 -16.19
CA ILE A 136 9.82 -2.72 -14.96
C ILE A 136 11.08 -2.72 -14.09
N SER A 137 11.72 -3.87 -13.88
CA SER A 137 12.95 -3.97 -13.10
C SER A 137 14.08 -3.14 -13.69
N ASN A 138 14.29 -3.17 -15.01
CA ASN A 138 15.27 -2.34 -15.71
C ASN A 138 14.97 -0.84 -15.55
N PHE A 139 13.71 -0.44 -15.65
CA PHE A 139 13.32 0.96 -15.45
C PHE A 139 13.58 1.43 -14.01
N ILE A 140 13.30 0.60 -13.01
CA ILE A 140 13.59 0.89 -11.60
C ILE A 140 15.10 0.93 -11.33
N THR A 141 15.85 -0.01 -11.93
CA THR A 141 17.31 -0.09 -11.88
C THR A 141 17.92 1.21 -12.42
N LEU A 142 17.51 1.63 -13.62
CA LEU A 142 17.97 2.86 -14.26
C LEU A 142 17.69 4.11 -13.42
N ASN A 143 16.51 4.18 -12.80
CA ASN A 143 16.17 5.25 -11.86
C ASN A 143 17.12 5.30 -10.67
N SER A 144 17.41 4.13 -10.10
CA SER A 144 18.26 4.01 -8.93
C SER A 144 19.72 4.35 -9.27
N GLU A 145 20.24 3.90 -10.41
CA GLU A 145 21.57 4.28 -10.89
C GLU A 145 21.68 5.79 -11.13
N SER A 146 20.70 6.39 -11.80
CA SER A 146 20.70 7.83 -12.09
C SER A 146 20.73 8.68 -10.81
N LEU A 147 20.04 8.21 -9.75
CA LEU A 147 20.09 8.84 -8.43
C LEU A 147 21.45 8.61 -7.76
N LEU A 148 21.86 7.35 -7.61
CA LEU A 148 23.04 6.93 -6.86
C LEU A 148 24.35 7.42 -7.47
N TYR A 149 24.41 7.70 -8.78
CA TYR A 149 25.60 8.26 -9.42
C TYR A 149 25.54 9.78 -9.63
N SER A 150 24.49 10.45 -9.14
CA SER A 150 24.43 11.91 -9.10
C SER A 150 25.28 12.45 -7.94
N LYS A 151 26.54 12.80 -8.22
CA LYS A 151 27.52 13.24 -7.20
C LYS A 151 27.03 14.43 -6.36
N GLU A 152 26.47 15.45 -7.01
CA GLU A 152 25.96 16.65 -6.34
C GLU A 152 24.79 16.32 -5.42
N LEU A 153 23.85 15.50 -5.89
CA LEU A 153 22.70 15.08 -5.09
C LEU A 153 23.15 14.20 -3.92
N LEU A 154 24.01 13.21 -4.14
CA LEU A 154 24.53 12.36 -3.07
C LEU A 154 25.24 13.17 -1.99
N GLN A 155 26.08 14.14 -2.40
CA GLN A 155 26.78 15.01 -1.46
C GLN A 155 25.76 15.82 -0.64
N TYR A 156 24.76 16.43 -1.29
CA TYR A 156 23.67 17.11 -0.61
C TYR A 156 22.93 16.20 0.39
N LEU A 157 22.60 14.96 -0.01
CA LEU A 157 21.89 14.02 0.84
C LEU A 157 22.72 13.63 2.08
N LYS A 158 24.03 13.48 1.92
CA LYS A 158 24.97 13.23 3.02
C LYS A 158 25.05 14.43 3.97
N ASP A 159 25.12 15.64 3.43
CA ASP A 159 25.27 16.87 4.22
C ASP A 159 24.01 17.25 5.00
N GLU A 160 22.82 16.83 4.53
CA GLU A 160 21.56 17.09 5.21
C GLU A 160 21.43 16.37 6.56
N LYS A 161 22.14 15.27 6.81
CA LYS A 161 22.10 14.49 8.07
C LYS A 161 20.68 14.08 8.46
N PHE A 162 20.07 13.21 7.65
CA PHE A 162 18.73 12.69 7.90
C PHE A 162 18.64 11.83 9.17
N ASP A 163 17.44 11.76 9.75
CA ASP A 163 17.14 10.91 10.91
C ASP A 163 16.63 9.52 10.51
N ALA A 164 16.01 9.39 9.33
CA ALA A 164 15.54 8.13 8.75
C ALA A 164 15.30 8.24 7.23
N VAL A 165 15.11 7.08 6.59
CA VAL A 165 14.59 6.95 5.22
C VAL A 165 13.18 6.37 5.24
N PHE A 166 12.26 6.95 4.46
CA PHE A 166 10.95 6.40 4.17
C PHE A 166 10.83 6.04 2.69
N SER A 167 10.61 4.76 2.37
CA SER A 167 10.65 4.29 0.99
C SER A 167 9.68 3.16 0.67
N ASP A 168 9.37 2.99 -0.61
CA ASP A 168 8.76 1.77 -1.11
C ASP A 168 9.86 0.70 -1.34
N PRO A 169 9.69 -0.55 -0.86
CA PRO A 169 10.74 -1.56 -0.98
C PRO A 169 11.01 -2.01 -2.42
N LEU A 170 10.18 -1.64 -3.39
CA LEU A 170 10.48 -1.86 -4.81
C LEU A 170 11.39 -0.77 -5.40
N MET A 171 11.77 0.26 -4.64
CA MET A 171 12.75 1.27 -5.01
C MET A 171 14.10 0.96 -4.33
N PRO A 172 15.08 0.32 -5.02
CA PRO A 172 16.27 -0.18 -4.35
C PRO A 172 17.18 0.94 -3.82
N SER A 173 17.17 2.12 -4.46
CA SER A 173 17.87 3.30 -3.95
C SER A 173 17.46 3.68 -2.53
N GLY A 174 16.23 3.39 -2.08
CA GLY A 174 15.80 3.64 -0.71
C GLY A 174 16.58 2.84 0.32
N ALA A 175 16.70 1.52 0.12
CA ALA A 175 17.45 0.66 1.03
C ALA A 175 18.97 0.90 0.94
N ILE A 176 19.48 1.15 -0.26
CA ILE A 176 20.91 1.49 -0.49
C ILE A 176 21.26 2.80 0.21
N LEU A 177 20.43 3.85 0.10
CA LEU A 177 20.69 5.13 0.75
C LEU A 177 20.57 5.06 2.27
N ALA A 178 19.68 4.21 2.80
CA ALA A 178 19.59 4.00 4.24
C ALA A 178 20.92 3.46 4.81
N GLU A 179 21.50 2.45 4.18
CA GLU A 179 22.82 1.90 4.53
C GLU A 179 23.94 2.94 4.30
N TYR A 180 23.97 3.60 3.14
CA TYR A 180 24.99 4.60 2.79
C TYR A 180 25.04 5.79 3.76
N LEU A 181 23.87 6.28 4.17
CA LEU A 181 23.74 7.38 5.13
C LEU A 181 23.81 6.90 6.59
N SER A 182 23.82 5.58 6.82
CA SER A 182 23.82 4.94 8.13
C SER A 182 22.63 5.41 9.00
N VAL A 183 21.44 5.40 8.42
CA VAL A 183 20.19 5.81 9.08
C VAL A 183 19.14 4.68 9.00
N PRO A 184 18.24 4.55 9.99
CA PRO A 184 17.19 3.56 9.94
C PRO A 184 16.20 3.83 8.79
N SER A 185 15.56 2.77 8.31
CA SER A 185 14.53 2.87 7.27
C SER A 185 13.16 2.36 7.72
N VAL A 186 12.12 3.01 7.21
CA VAL A 186 10.72 2.60 7.27
C VAL A 186 10.25 2.29 5.86
N LEU A 187 9.70 1.10 5.67
CA LEU A 187 9.23 0.64 4.37
C LEU A 187 7.70 0.60 4.34
N ILE A 188 7.07 0.99 3.24
CA ILE A 188 5.61 0.91 3.06
C ILE A 188 5.28 -0.01 1.89
N SER A 189 4.49 -1.05 2.12
CA SER A 189 4.24 -2.07 1.09
C SER A 189 2.91 -2.79 1.26
N ARG A 190 2.35 -3.29 0.15
CA ARG A 190 1.24 -4.25 0.15
C ARG A 190 1.74 -5.69 0.36
N GLY A 191 2.99 -5.95 0.01
CA GLY A 191 3.62 -7.27 -0.11
C GLY A 191 4.45 -7.33 -1.38
N ILE A 192 5.43 -8.25 -1.43
CA ILE A 192 6.30 -8.43 -2.59
C ILE A 192 5.87 -9.70 -3.36
N PRO A 193 5.69 -9.67 -4.70
CA PRO A 193 5.28 -10.79 -5.58
C PRO A 193 5.95 -12.16 -5.43
N CYS A 194 6.99 -12.30 -4.60
CA CYS A 194 7.72 -13.54 -4.34
C CYS A 194 7.91 -13.80 -2.83
N GLY A 195 7.21 -13.08 -1.95
CA GLY A 195 7.29 -13.26 -0.50
C GLY A 195 8.54 -12.68 0.16
N LEU A 196 9.30 -11.83 -0.54
CA LEU A 196 10.55 -11.26 0.01
C LEU A 196 10.30 -10.46 1.29
N ASP A 197 9.17 -9.75 1.41
CA ASP A 197 8.78 -9.01 2.61
C ASP A 197 8.64 -9.91 3.84
N VAL A 198 8.14 -11.13 3.65
CA VAL A 198 8.06 -12.15 4.71
C VAL A 198 9.44 -12.69 5.05
N ALA A 199 10.26 -12.98 4.04
CA ALA A 199 11.60 -13.53 4.24
C ALA A 199 12.53 -12.55 4.95
N VAL A 200 12.54 -11.28 4.55
CA VAL A 200 13.40 -10.24 5.14
C VAL A 200 12.95 -9.78 6.52
N THR A 201 11.70 -10.04 6.92
CA THR A 201 11.20 -9.79 8.28
C THR A 201 11.27 -11.03 9.16
N GLN A 202 11.68 -12.18 8.63
CA GLN A 202 11.60 -13.49 9.28
C GLN A 202 10.18 -13.85 9.74
N CYS A 203 9.14 -13.25 9.14
CA CYS A 203 7.76 -13.46 9.54
C CYS A 203 7.31 -14.90 9.21
N PRO A 204 6.63 -15.62 10.12
CA PRO A 204 6.16 -16.96 9.81
C PRO A 204 5.10 -16.89 8.71
N SER A 205 5.27 -17.72 7.67
CA SER A 205 4.29 -17.81 6.58
C SER A 205 4.00 -19.28 6.23
N PRO A 206 3.20 -20.00 7.02
CA PRO A 206 2.93 -21.41 6.77
C PRO A 206 2.12 -21.62 5.47
N PRO A 207 2.63 -22.38 4.49
CA PRO A 207 1.93 -22.64 3.23
C PRO A 207 0.69 -23.54 3.39
N SER A 208 0.43 -24.07 4.59
CA SER A 208 -0.75 -24.90 4.89
C SER A 208 -2.05 -24.11 4.86
N TYR A 209 -2.03 -22.82 5.18
CA TYR A 209 -3.21 -21.95 5.22
C TYR A 209 -2.97 -20.52 4.71
N ILE A 210 -1.72 -20.09 4.50
CA ILE A 210 -1.45 -18.77 3.90
C ILE A 210 -1.30 -18.93 2.38
N PRO A 211 -2.25 -18.41 1.59
CA PRO A 211 -2.17 -18.50 0.13
C PRO A 211 -1.00 -17.64 -0.40
N ARG A 212 -0.23 -18.20 -1.33
CA ARG A 212 0.85 -17.51 -2.03
C ARG A 212 0.27 -16.47 -2.98
N MET A 213 0.99 -15.37 -3.19
CA MET A 213 0.51 -14.29 -4.06
C MET A 213 0.28 -14.83 -5.49
N PHE A 214 -0.78 -14.37 -6.14
CA PHE A 214 -1.27 -14.79 -7.46
C PHE A 214 -1.87 -16.19 -7.55
N SER A 215 -1.99 -16.92 -6.43
CA SER A 215 -2.63 -18.25 -6.41
C SER A 215 -4.14 -18.21 -6.55
N LYS A 216 -4.79 -17.08 -6.25
CA LYS A 216 -6.26 -16.95 -6.12
C LYS A 216 -6.87 -17.91 -5.10
N ASN A 217 -6.07 -18.46 -4.19
CA ASN A 217 -6.54 -19.32 -3.12
C ASN A 217 -7.06 -18.49 -1.93
N THR A 218 -7.97 -19.08 -1.16
CA THR A 218 -8.36 -18.58 0.16
C THR A 218 -7.45 -19.18 1.23
N ASP A 219 -7.67 -18.82 2.50
CA ASP A 219 -7.08 -19.51 3.65
C ASP A 219 -7.69 -20.90 3.93
N LEU A 220 -8.76 -21.25 3.21
CA LEU A 220 -9.41 -22.56 3.21
C LEU A 220 -9.13 -23.30 1.90
N MET A 221 -7.98 -23.97 1.85
CA MET A 221 -7.51 -24.68 0.66
C MET A 221 -7.81 -26.19 0.72
N THR A 222 -8.21 -26.76 -0.42
CA THR A 222 -8.23 -28.23 -0.62
C THR A 222 -6.81 -28.80 -0.62
N PHE A 223 -6.68 -30.13 -0.57
CA PHE A 223 -5.37 -30.78 -0.64
C PHE A 223 -4.56 -30.37 -1.88
N SER A 224 -5.17 -30.35 -3.07
CA SER A 224 -4.48 -29.97 -4.31
C SER A 224 -4.08 -28.50 -4.32
N GLN A 225 -4.93 -27.61 -3.81
CA GLN A 225 -4.60 -26.19 -3.65
C GLN A 225 -3.44 -26.02 -2.67
N ARG A 226 -3.45 -26.71 -1.53
CA ARG A 226 -2.34 -26.70 -0.56
C ARG A 226 -1.05 -27.25 -1.13
N ALA A 227 -1.11 -28.35 -1.88
CA ALA A 227 0.06 -28.95 -2.50
C ALA A 227 0.72 -27.99 -3.50
N LEU A 228 -0.10 -27.35 -4.37
CA LEU A 228 0.40 -26.32 -5.28
C LEU A 228 0.94 -25.10 -4.52
N ASN A 229 0.23 -24.65 -3.49
CA ASN A 229 0.65 -23.53 -2.64
C ASN A 229 2.01 -23.78 -1.98
N PHE A 230 2.24 -25.02 -1.52
CA PHE A 230 3.52 -25.47 -0.98
C PHE A 230 4.62 -25.48 -2.04
N ILE A 231 4.37 -26.04 -3.23
CA ILE A 231 5.36 -26.04 -4.33
C ILE A 231 5.76 -24.61 -4.72
N VAL A 232 4.79 -23.70 -4.83
CA VAL A 232 5.06 -22.27 -5.12
C VAL A 232 5.93 -21.66 -4.02
N SER A 233 5.64 -21.96 -2.74
CA SER A 233 6.45 -21.45 -1.62
C SER A 233 7.92 -21.92 -1.65
N LEU A 234 8.18 -23.12 -2.17
CA LEU A 234 9.56 -23.61 -2.35
C LEU A 234 10.29 -22.89 -3.49
N ALA A 235 9.57 -22.43 -4.52
CA ALA A 235 10.13 -21.72 -5.66
C ALA A 235 10.35 -20.22 -5.40
N GLU A 236 9.69 -19.63 -4.38
CA GLU A 236 9.73 -18.20 -4.05
C GLU A 236 11.15 -17.61 -3.94
N PRO A 237 12.12 -18.21 -3.20
CA PRO A 237 13.47 -17.66 -3.08
C PRO A 237 14.19 -17.55 -4.43
N PHE A 238 14.04 -18.58 -5.27
CA PHE A 238 14.61 -18.58 -6.62
C PHE A 238 13.95 -17.52 -7.50
N ILE A 239 12.63 -17.40 -7.44
CA ILE A 239 11.88 -16.35 -8.17
C ILE A 239 12.33 -14.96 -7.71
N CYS A 240 12.45 -14.72 -6.40
CA CYS A 240 12.95 -13.45 -5.86
C CYS A 240 14.36 -13.13 -6.37
N HIS A 241 15.26 -14.12 -6.37
CA HIS A 241 16.62 -13.92 -6.89
C HIS A 241 16.61 -13.47 -8.35
N LEU A 242 15.76 -14.06 -9.19
CA LEU A 242 15.63 -13.65 -10.59
C LEU A 242 15.04 -12.25 -10.76
N ILE A 243 14.03 -11.89 -9.96
CA ILE A 243 13.35 -10.58 -10.03
C ILE A 243 14.31 -9.45 -9.60
N PHE A 244 15.08 -9.68 -8.54
CA PHE A 244 15.90 -8.66 -7.88
C PHE A 244 17.39 -8.75 -8.19
N ARG A 245 17.80 -9.55 -9.19
CA ARG A 245 19.20 -9.69 -9.60
C ARG A 245 19.86 -8.34 -9.90
N SER A 246 19.22 -7.51 -10.72
CA SER A 246 19.77 -6.18 -11.05
C SER A 246 19.88 -5.27 -9.83
N PHE A 247 19.06 -5.47 -8.80
CA PHE A 247 19.12 -4.66 -7.58
C PHE A 247 20.30 -5.08 -6.71
N ASN A 248 20.63 -6.39 -6.69
CA ASN A 248 21.88 -6.89 -6.09
C ASN A 248 23.09 -6.30 -6.81
N ASP A 249 23.07 -6.28 -8.15
CA ASP A 249 24.17 -5.77 -8.96
C ASP A 249 24.41 -4.27 -8.67
N ILE A 250 23.36 -3.44 -8.64
CA ILE A 250 23.49 -2.02 -8.27
C ILE A 250 24.05 -1.86 -6.85
N ALA A 251 23.50 -2.58 -5.87
CA ALA A 251 23.93 -2.46 -4.48
C ALA A 251 25.41 -2.86 -4.31
N SER A 252 25.81 -3.99 -4.88
CA SER A 252 27.19 -4.48 -4.80
C SER A 252 28.18 -3.56 -5.51
N ASN A 253 27.82 -3.04 -6.69
CA ASN A 253 28.65 -2.08 -7.41
C ASN A 253 28.79 -0.75 -6.65
N PHE A 254 27.69 -0.26 -6.07
CA PHE A 254 27.69 1.02 -5.35
C PHE A 254 28.53 0.97 -4.07
N PHE A 255 28.49 -0.14 -3.32
CA PHE A 255 29.27 -0.31 -2.09
C PHE A 255 30.65 -0.94 -2.32
N GLU A 256 30.98 -1.31 -3.55
CA GLU A 256 32.22 -2.02 -3.92
C GLU A 256 32.47 -3.28 -3.06
N ARG A 257 31.40 -3.97 -2.65
CA ARG A 257 31.44 -5.20 -1.85
C ARG A 257 30.25 -6.09 -2.17
N SER A 258 30.39 -7.40 -1.93
CA SER A 258 29.28 -8.34 -2.04
C SER A 258 28.20 -8.01 -1.00
N ILE A 259 27.05 -7.53 -1.46
CA ILE A 259 25.86 -7.31 -0.63
C ILE A 259 24.60 -7.57 -1.47
N THR A 260 23.64 -8.26 -0.87
CA THR A 260 22.37 -8.56 -1.50
C THR A 260 21.32 -7.51 -1.14
N PHE A 261 20.38 -7.30 -2.05
CA PHE A 261 19.22 -6.47 -1.80
C PHE A 261 18.34 -7.00 -0.66
N GLN A 262 18.30 -8.32 -0.49
CA GLN A 262 17.65 -8.97 0.64
C GLN A 262 18.28 -8.57 1.98
N GLU A 263 19.61 -8.54 2.08
CA GLU A 263 20.32 -8.09 3.29
C GLU A 263 19.98 -6.63 3.61
N LEU A 264 20.01 -5.74 2.61
CA LEU A 264 19.63 -4.33 2.79
C LEU A 264 18.20 -4.17 3.31
N LEU A 265 17.23 -4.86 2.69
CA LEU A 265 15.83 -4.80 3.16
C LEU A 265 15.65 -5.42 4.55
N SER A 266 16.44 -6.43 4.90
CA SER A 266 16.38 -7.07 6.22
C SER A 266 16.77 -6.14 7.36
N GLN A 267 17.51 -5.06 7.09
CA GLN A 267 17.89 -4.05 8.07
C GLN A 267 16.79 -3.03 8.37
N ALA A 268 15.68 -3.03 7.62
CA ALA A 268 14.59 -2.08 7.84
C ALA A 268 14.05 -2.17 9.27
N SER A 269 13.85 -1.00 9.89
CA SER A 269 13.37 -0.90 11.27
C SER A 269 11.89 -1.23 11.39
N LEU A 270 11.08 -0.80 10.42
CA LEU A 270 9.64 -1.02 10.41
C LEU A 270 9.08 -1.21 8.99
N TRP A 271 8.01 -2.00 8.91
CA TRP A 271 7.23 -2.27 7.71
C TRP A 271 5.78 -1.82 7.91
N LEU A 272 5.38 -0.75 7.23
CA LEU A 272 4.01 -0.28 7.15
C LEU A 272 3.26 -1.07 6.07
N MET A 273 2.43 -2.00 6.50
CA MET A 273 1.68 -2.91 5.63
C MET A 273 0.35 -2.27 5.21
N LYS A 274 0.13 -2.10 3.91
CA LYS A 274 -1.06 -1.42 3.32
C LYS A 274 -2.37 -2.23 3.39
N TYR A 275 -2.52 -3.11 4.38
CA TYR A 275 -3.71 -3.92 4.59
C TYR A 275 -3.98 -4.11 6.09
N ASP A 276 -5.16 -4.64 6.40
CA ASP A 276 -5.53 -5.20 7.70
C ASP A 276 -6.36 -6.48 7.51
N PHE A 277 -6.81 -7.10 8.61
CA PHE A 277 -7.55 -8.36 8.55
C PHE A 277 -9.05 -8.25 8.25
N THR A 278 -9.58 -7.03 8.15
CA THR A 278 -10.93 -6.83 7.56
C THR A 278 -10.91 -7.17 6.08
N PHE A 279 -9.74 -7.01 5.44
CA PHE A 279 -9.51 -7.33 4.03
C PHE A 279 -8.67 -8.61 3.82
N GLU A 280 -7.51 -8.73 4.46
CA GLU A 280 -6.55 -9.84 4.27
C GLU A 280 -6.91 -11.04 5.15
N PHE A 281 -6.50 -12.25 4.78
CA PHE A 281 -6.68 -13.42 5.64
C PHE A 281 -5.80 -13.33 6.90
N PRO A 282 -6.30 -13.77 8.08
CA PRO A 282 -5.51 -13.80 9.31
C PRO A 282 -4.21 -14.57 9.16
N ARG A 283 -3.10 -13.97 9.60
CA ARG A 283 -1.76 -14.58 9.53
C ARG A 283 -0.82 -14.04 10.62
N PRO A 284 0.28 -14.74 10.92
CA PRO A 284 1.31 -14.23 11.82
C PRO A 284 1.87 -12.90 11.31
N LEU A 285 2.28 -12.04 12.24
CA LEU A 285 2.94 -10.77 11.98
C LEU A 285 4.09 -10.62 12.95
N MET A 286 5.21 -10.06 12.47
CA MET A 286 6.30 -9.65 13.35
C MET A 286 6.00 -8.30 14.01
N PRO A 287 6.54 -8.02 15.21
CA PRO A 287 6.27 -6.76 15.92
C PRO A 287 6.67 -5.51 15.14
N ASN A 288 7.63 -5.63 14.21
CA ASN A 288 8.05 -4.55 13.33
C ASN A 288 7.18 -4.39 12.06
N MET A 289 6.09 -5.15 11.93
CA MET A 289 5.13 -5.06 10.82
C MET A 289 3.82 -4.43 11.30
N VAL A 290 3.57 -3.19 10.92
CA VAL A 290 2.42 -2.40 11.35
C VAL A 290 1.37 -2.34 10.25
N LEU A 291 0.14 -2.70 10.57
CA LEU A 291 -0.98 -2.67 9.64
C LEU A 291 -1.56 -1.25 9.52
N ILE A 292 -1.54 -0.69 8.30
CA ILE A 292 -2.06 0.64 7.95
C ILE A 292 -3.08 0.56 6.80
N GLY A 293 -3.85 -0.53 6.76
CA GLY A 293 -4.98 -0.68 5.83
C GLY A 293 -5.96 0.50 5.94
N GLY A 294 -6.41 1.03 4.81
CA GLY A 294 -7.34 2.16 4.78
C GLY A 294 -6.71 3.52 5.06
N ILE A 295 -5.41 3.70 4.80
CA ILE A 295 -4.74 5.00 4.93
C ILE A 295 -5.36 6.12 4.08
N ASN A 296 -6.03 5.75 2.99
CA ASN A 296 -6.75 6.65 2.09
C ASN A 296 -8.23 6.84 2.46
N CYS A 297 -8.67 6.36 3.64
CA CYS A 297 -10.02 6.58 4.15
C CYS A 297 -10.14 7.99 4.73
N VAL A 298 -10.12 8.98 3.84
CA VAL A 298 -10.22 10.40 4.21
C VAL A 298 -11.65 10.72 4.63
N LYS A 299 -11.78 11.68 5.56
CA LYS A 299 -13.07 12.23 5.97
C LYS A 299 -13.77 12.88 4.77
N LYS A 300 -15.05 12.59 4.61
CA LYS A 300 -15.88 13.01 3.46
C LYS A 300 -15.88 14.53 3.29
N ASN A 301 -15.47 15.00 2.12
CA ASN A 301 -15.73 16.38 1.71
C ASN A 301 -17.10 16.45 1.02
N PRO A 302 -17.80 17.61 1.09
CA PRO A 302 -18.99 17.82 0.28
C PRO A 302 -18.67 17.67 -1.22
N LEU A 303 -19.55 17.01 -1.96
CA LEU A 303 -19.40 16.92 -3.41
C LEU A 303 -19.55 18.31 -4.04
N PRO A 304 -18.81 18.60 -5.13
CA PRO A 304 -19.09 19.75 -5.97
C PRO A 304 -20.57 19.79 -6.37
N LEU A 305 -21.18 20.98 -6.37
CA LEU A 305 -22.63 21.17 -6.60
C LEU A 305 -23.15 20.42 -7.84
N GLU A 306 -22.40 20.43 -8.93
CA GLU A 306 -22.75 19.75 -10.16
C GLU A 306 -22.87 18.22 -9.99
N LEU A 307 -21.95 17.60 -9.24
CA LEU A 307 -21.97 16.17 -8.96
C LEU A 307 -23.08 15.83 -7.98
N GLU A 308 -23.34 16.70 -7.00
CA GLU A 308 -24.43 16.55 -6.04
C GLU A 308 -25.80 16.57 -6.75
N ILE A 309 -26.03 17.50 -7.68
CA ILE A 309 -27.26 17.56 -8.49
C ILE A 309 -27.43 16.27 -9.30
N PHE A 310 -26.38 15.82 -9.98
CA PHE A 310 -26.43 14.59 -10.77
C PHE A 310 -26.68 13.36 -9.89
N ALA A 311 -26.00 13.24 -8.76
CA ALA A 311 -26.22 12.18 -7.78
C ALA A 311 -27.66 12.18 -7.27
N ASN A 312 -28.23 13.34 -6.95
CA ASN A 312 -29.58 13.44 -6.41
C ASN A 312 -30.67 13.16 -7.45
N SER A 313 -30.42 13.47 -8.73
CA SER A 313 -31.31 13.13 -9.85
C SER A 313 -31.55 11.62 -10.05
N SER A 314 -30.80 10.75 -9.36
CA SER A 314 -30.99 9.30 -9.38
C SER A 314 -32.25 8.79 -8.65
N GLY A 315 -33.00 9.65 -7.96
CA GLY A 315 -34.18 9.25 -7.20
C GLY A 315 -33.86 8.18 -6.15
N GLU A 316 -34.71 7.15 -6.06
CA GLU A 316 -34.57 6.00 -5.15
C GLU A 316 -33.54 4.96 -5.65
N HIS A 317 -33.27 4.95 -6.96
CA HIS A 317 -32.37 3.98 -7.57
C HIS A 317 -30.92 4.20 -7.17
N GLY A 318 -30.53 5.45 -6.84
CA GLY A 318 -29.18 5.78 -6.46
C GLY A 318 -28.18 5.69 -7.61
N PHE A 319 -26.90 5.66 -7.28
CA PHE A 319 -25.85 5.67 -8.30
C PHE A 319 -24.72 4.68 -8.07
N LEU A 320 -23.97 4.42 -9.13
CA LEU A 320 -22.77 3.59 -9.15
C LEU A 320 -21.54 4.46 -9.39
N VAL A 321 -20.42 4.06 -8.81
CA VAL A 321 -19.09 4.62 -9.10
C VAL A 321 -18.33 3.58 -9.91
N PHE A 322 -17.71 3.97 -11.03
CA PHE A 322 -16.94 3.06 -11.87
C PHE A 322 -15.55 3.60 -12.19
N THR A 323 -14.52 2.82 -11.90
CA THR A 323 -13.15 3.09 -12.35
C THR A 323 -12.30 1.82 -12.47
N LEU A 324 -11.37 1.79 -13.42
CA LEU A 324 -10.37 0.72 -13.54
C LEU A 324 -8.99 1.09 -12.99
N GLY A 325 -8.92 2.11 -12.12
CA GLY A 325 -7.69 2.50 -11.43
C GLY A 325 -6.77 3.40 -12.26
N SER A 326 -5.77 4.01 -11.60
CA SER A 326 -5.00 5.15 -12.14
C SER A 326 -4.26 4.86 -13.46
N LEU A 327 -3.86 3.61 -13.68
CA LEU A 327 -3.01 3.20 -14.81
C LEU A 327 -3.77 2.78 -16.07
N VAL A 328 -5.10 2.63 -16.00
CA VAL A 328 -5.95 2.26 -17.14
C VAL A 328 -6.62 3.51 -17.67
N SER A 329 -6.16 3.98 -18.83
CA SER A 329 -6.74 5.12 -19.53
C SER A 329 -7.81 4.70 -20.54
N GLU A 330 -7.61 3.56 -21.19
CA GLU A 330 -8.41 3.07 -22.32
C GLU A 330 -8.88 1.64 -22.07
N ILE A 331 -10.06 1.32 -22.60
CA ILE A 331 -10.72 0.02 -22.53
C ILE A 331 -10.88 -0.47 -23.97
N PRO A 332 -10.59 -1.75 -24.27
CA PRO A 332 -10.78 -2.25 -25.63
C PRO A 332 -12.24 -2.10 -26.09
N HIS A 333 -12.42 -1.83 -27.38
CA HIS A 333 -13.71 -1.42 -27.95
C HIS A 333 -14.86 -2.42 -27.70
N GLU A 334 -14.57 -3.73 -27.75
CA GLU A 334 -15.54 -4.79 -27.47
C GLU A 334 -16.08 -4.70 -26.03
N GLN A 335 -15.20 -4.67 -25.03
CA GLN A 335 -15.59 -4.56 -23.62
C GLN A 335 -16.25 -3.21 -23.33
N LEU A 336 -15.77 -2.12 -23.96
CA LEU A 336 -16.38 -0.80 -23.85
C LEU A 336 -17.85 -0.82 -24.32
N THR A 337 -18.13 -1.50 -25.43
CA THR A 337 -19.49 -1.63 -25.98
C THR A 337 -20.42 -2.36 -25.03
N HIS A 338 -19.98 -3.46 -24.43
CA HIS A 338 -20.75 -4.19 -23.43
C HIS A 338 -21.03 -3.38 -22.16
N ILE A 339 -20.05 -2.59 -21.70
CA ILE A 339 -20.19 -1.71 -20.54
C ILE A 339 -21.22 -0.60 -20.80
N VAL A 340 -21.13 0.07 -21.96
CA VAL A 340 -22.06 1.15 -22.33
C VAL A 340 -23.48 0.61 -22.48
N GLU A 341 -23.65 -0.56 -23.12
CA GLU A 341 -24.96 -1.18 -23.30
C GLU A 341 -25.60 -1.56 -21.95
N ALA A 342 -24.81 -2.10 -21.02
CA ALA A 342 -25.30 -2.38 -19.67
C ALA A 342 -25.72 -1.10 -18.95
N PHE A 343 -24.91 -0.04 -18.99
CA PHE A 343 -25.24 1.23 -18.33
C PHE A 343 -26.47 1.90 -18.90
N ARG A 344 -26.76 1.74 -20.20
CA ARG A 344 -27.98 2.26 -20.82
C ARG A 344 -29.25 1.57 -20.29
N ARG A 345 -29.13 0.33 -19.83
CA ARG A 345 -30.26 -0.52 -19.40
C ARG A 345 -30.57 -0.44 -17.90
N ILE A 346 -29.74 0.24 -17.11
CA ILE A 346 -29.95 0.38 -15.66
C ILE A 346 -30.58 1.72 -15.31
N PRO A 347 -31.44 1.80 -14.28
CA PRO A 347 -32.03 3.05 -13.83
C PRO A 347 -31.08 3.91 -12.99
N GLN A 348 -29.97 3.34 -12.50
CA GLN A 348 -28.99 4.07 -11.69
C GLN A 348 -28.24 5.12 -12.53
N LYS A 349 -27.84 6.21 -11.86
CA LYS A 349 -26.81 7.10 -12.40
C LYS A 349 -25.43 6.44 -12.26
N VAL A 350 -24.48 6.80 -13.11
CA VAL A 350 -23.11 6.24 -13.09
C VAL A 350 -22.09 7.36 -13.16
N PHE A 351 -21.23 7.46 -12.16
CA PHE A 351 -20.02 8.27 -12.23
C PHE A 351 -18.87 7.40 -12.71
N TRP A 352 -18.29 7.71 -13.86
CA TRP A 352 -17.30 6.86 -14.51
C TRP A 352 -15.99 7.61 -14.73
N ARG A 353 -14.89 7.14 -14.13
CA ARG A 353 -13.55 7.57 -14.51
C ARG A 353 -13.12 6.89 -15.80
N TYR A 354 -12.96 7.67 -16.86
CA TYR A 354 -12.48 7.20 -18.16
C TYR A 354 -11.78 8.34 -18.91
N SER A 355 -10.62 8.04 -19.51
CA SER A 355 -9.78 9.03 -20.20
C SER A 355 -9.47 8.66 -21.65
N GLY A 356 -10.15 7.63 -22.18
CA GLY A 356 -10.06 7.26 -23.58
C GLY A 356 -11.04 8.04 -24.47
N PRO A 357 -11.13 7.69 -25.75
CA PRO A 357 -12.08 8.31 -26.69
C PRO A 357 -13.53 8.14 -26.20
N MET A 358 -14.32 9.22 -26.25
CA MET A 358 -15.72 9.22 -25.79
C MET A 358 -16.50 8.06 -26.42
N PRO A 359 -17.18 7.22 -25.61
CA PRO A 359 -17.96 6.11 -26.14
C PRO A 359 -19.15 6.60 -26.97
N GLN A 360 -19.44 5.93 -28.08
CA GLN A 360 -20.64 6.17 -28.86
C GLN A 360 -21.89 5.72 -28.09
N ASN A 361 -23.04 6.39 -28.30
CA ASN A 361 -24.32 6.05 -27.69
C ASN A 361 -24.34 6.06 -26.15
N LEU A 362 -23.53 6.94 -25.53
CA LEU A 362 -23.54 7.11 -24.09
C LEU A 362 -24.89 7.69 -23.62
N SER A 363 -25.51 7.02 -22.65
CA SER A 363 -26.79 7.45 -22.08
C SER A 363 -26.64 8.58 -21.05
N GLU A 364 -27.67 9.42 -20.90
CA GLU A 364 -27.70 10.57 -19.98
C GLU A 364 -27.59 10.19 -18.49
N ASN A 365 -27.74 8.92 -18.16
CA ASN A 365 -27.49 8.42 -16.80
C ASN A 365 -26.00 8.24 -16.49
N VAL A 366 -25.08 8.46 -17.43
CA VAL A 366 -23.64 8.30 -17.24
C VAL A 366 -22.90 9.63 -17.29
N LYS A 367 -22.11 9.91 -16.26
CA LYS A 367 -21.21 11.07 -16.17
C LYS A 367 -19.76 10.61 -16.22
N ILE A 368 -19.07 10.89 -17.32
CA ILE A 368 -17.65 10.57 -17.50
C ILE A 368 -16.78 11.71 -16.96
N MET A 369 -15.69 11.36 -16.26
CA MET A 369 -14.71 12.29 -15.72
C MET A 369 -13.28 11.74 -15.87
N ASN A 370 -12.30 12.62 -16.03
CA ASN A 370 -10.88 12.21 -16.05
C ASN A 370 -10.38 11.77 -14.66
N TRP A 371 -10.91 12.38 -13.61
CA TRP A 371 -10.63 12.06 -12.23
C TRP A 371 -11.89 12.20 -11.40
N LEU A 372 -12.18 11.19 -10.57
CA LEU A 372 -13.34 11.20 -9.68
C LEU A 372 -12.92 11.67 -8.28
N PRO A 373 -13.74 12.46 -7.57
CA PRO A 373 -13.68 12.56 -6.12
C PRO A 373 -14.21 11.25 -5.52
N GLN A 374 -13.47 10.15 -5.77
CA GLN A 374 -13.94 8.77 -5.61
C GLN A 374 -14.39 8.48 -4.18
N ASN A 375 -13.58 8.82 -3.19
CA ASN A 375 -13.91 8.59 -1.78
C ASN A 375 -15.12 9.43 -1.32
N ASP A 376 -15.28 10.66 -1.82
CA ASP A 376 -16.44 11.50 -1.50
C ASP A 376 -17.73 10.94 -2.13
N LEU A 377 -17.67 10.47 -3.38
CA LEU A 377 -18.77 9.79 -4.05
C LEU A 377 -19.17 8.50 -3.34
N LEU A 378 -18.20 7.69 -2.90
CA LEU A 378 -18.44 6.50 -2.10
C LEU A 378 -18.99 6.84 -0.71
N GLY A 379 -18.69 8.02 -0.19
CA GLY A 379 -19.25 8.53 1.06
C GLY A 379 -20.70 9.00 0.97
N HIS A 380 -21.24 9.21 -0.23
CA HIS A 380 -22.57 9.76 -0.44
C HIS A 380 -23.69 8.73 -0.16
N PRO A 381 -24.79 9.11 0.52
CA PRO A 381 -25.83 8.16 0.94
C PRO A 381 -26.54 7.41 -0.20
N LYS A 382 -26.60 8.01 -1.41
CA LYS A 382 -27.22 7.39 -2.60
C LYS A 382 -26.35 6.39 -3.35
N VAL A 383 -25.08 6.19 -2.97
CA VAL A 383 -24.23 5.20 -3.64
C VAL A 383 -24.74 3.78 -3.35
N LYS A 384 -24.84 2.95 -4.39
CA LYS A 384 -25.33 1.57 -4.27
C LYS A 384 -24.19 0.55 -4.35
N ALA A 385 -23.29 0.71 -5.32
CA ALA A 385 -22.15 -0.18 -5.50
C ALA A 385 -20.94 0.54 -6.10
N PHE A 386 -19.77 -0.05 -5.89
CA PHE A 386 -18.52 0.41 -6.47
C PHE A 386 -17.98 -0.62 -7.46
N ILE A 387 -17.91 -0.22 -8.73
CA ILE A 387 -17.34 -1.00 -9.82
C ILE A 387 -15.85 -0.63 -9.93
N THR A 388 -14.97 -1.60 -9.67
CA THR A 388 -13.54 -1.34 -9.51
C THR A 388 -12.69 -2.43 -10.13
N HIS A 389 -11.46 -2.11 -10.56
CA HIS A 389 -10.47 -3.14 -10.90
C HIS A 389 -9.98 -3.98 -9.69
N GLY A 390 -10.33 -3.64 -8.45
CA GLY A 390 -9.91 -4.40 -7.26
C GLY A 390 -8.52 -4.05 -6.71
N GLY A 391 -7.96 -2.89 -7.07
CA GLY A 391 -6.74 -2.36 -6.44
C GLY A 391 -6.95 -1.97 -4.98
N ILE A 392 -5.92 -2.13 -4.15
CA ILE A 392 -6.02 -2.05 -2.68
C ILE A 392 -6.66 -0.75 -2.14
N HIS A 393 -6.36 0.40 -2.74
CA HIS A 393 -6.97 1.68 -2.34
C HIS A 393 -8.49 1.68 -2.55
N GLY A 394 -8.95 1.20 -3.70
CA GLY A 394 -10.38 1.12 -4.00
C GLY A 394 -11.10 0.11 -3.12
N ILE A 395 -10.43 -1.00 -2.76
CA ILE A 395 -10.99 -1.96 -1.79
C ILE A 395 -11.23 -1.27 -0.45
N PHE A 396 -10.23 -0.56 0.08
CA PHE A 396 -10.38 0.13 1.36
C PHE A 396 -11.37 1.29 1.32
N GLU A 397 -11.48 2.05 0.23
CA GLU A 397 -12.52 3.08 0.10
C GLU A 397 -13.93 2.47 0.11
N GLY A 398 -14.10 1.29 -0.50
CA GLY A 398 -15.32 0.50 -0.41
C GLY A 398 -15.62 0.05 1.02
N ILE A 399 -14.65 -0.54 1.71
CA ILE A 399 -14.76 -0.96 3.12
C ILE A 399 -15.08 0.24 4.01
N CYS A 400 -14.31 1.33 3.91
CA CYS A 400 -14.48 2.53 4.71
C CYS A 400 -15.82 3.21 4.48
N ASN A 401 -16.44 3.09 3.32
CA ASN A 401 -17.76 3.66 3.09
C ASN A 401 -18.91 2.64 3.19
N GLY A 402 -18.61 1.37 3.43
CA GLY A 402 -19.60 0.32 3.51
C GLY A 402 -20.29 0.07 2.16
N VAL A 403 -19.59 0.24 1.04
CA VAL A 403 -20.13 0.14 -0.32
C VAL A 403 -19.69 -1.17 -0.97
N PRO A 404 -20.61 -2.08 -1.33
CA PRO A 404 -20.24 -3.39 -1.88
C PRO A 404 -19.62 -3.25 -3.27
N LEU A 405 -18.81 -4.26 -3.64
CA LEU A 405 -17.92 -4.16 -4.80
C LEU A 405 -18.34 -5.05 -5.98
N ILE A 406 -18.18 -4.53 -7.19
CA ILE A 406 -18.15 -5.32 -8.43
C ILE A 406 -16.73 -5.20 -8.98
N MET A 407 -15.95 -6.26 -8.86
CA MET A 407 -14.52 -6.24 -9.14
C MET A 407 -14.23 -6.81 -10.51
N MET A 408 -13.45 -6.09 -11.32
CA MET A 408 -12.98 -6.49 -12.65
C MET A 408 -11.45 -6.53 -12.67
N PRO A 409 -10.81 -7.56 -12.06
CA PRO A 409 -9.36 -7.63 -11.97
C PRO A 409 -8.68 -7.65 -13.33
N LEU A 410 -7.60 -6.90 -13.46
CA LEU A 410 -6.84 -6.76 -14.69
C LEU A 410 -5.42 -7.33 -14.55
N PHE A 411 -4.70 -6.98 -13.47
CA PHE A 411 -3.30 -7.39 -13.28
C PHE A 411 -2.85 -7.27 -11.83
N GLY A 412 -1.60 -7.65 -11.56
CA GLY A 412 -0.99 -7.50 -10.24
C GLY A 412 -1.75 -8.29 -9.17
N ASP A 413 -1.92 -7.68 -8.00
CA ASP A 413 -2.59 -8.23 -6.82
C ASP A 413 -4.13 -8.26 -6.94
N GLN A 414 -4.70 -7.61 -7.96
CA GLN A 414 -6.14 -7.42 -8.09
C GLN A 414 -6.98 -8.71 -8.09
N PRO A 415 -6.59 -9.81 -8.80
CA PRO A 415 -7.38 -11.04 -8.79
C PRO A 415 -7.45 -11.66 -7.39
N ASP A 416 -6.34 -11.59 -6.68
CA ASP A 416 -6.18 -12.07 -5.31
C ASP A 416 -6.99 -11.22 -4.32
N ASN A 417 -7.00 -9.90 -4.51
CA ASN A 417 -7.86 -8.99 -3.75
C ASN A 417 -9.35 -9.30 -3.99
N GLY A 418 -9.71 -9.63 -5.23
CA GLY A 418 -11.05 -10.07 -5.63
C GLY A 418 -11.51 -11.30 -4.85
N VAL A 419 -10.65 -12.32 -4.74
CA VAL A 419 -10.95 -13.54 -3.97
C VAL A 419 -11.24 -13.22 -2.50
N ARG A 420 -10.44 -12.35 -1.87
CA ARG A 420 -10.60 -11.98 -0.45
C ARG A 420 -11.95 -11.31 -0.17
N MET A 421 -12.39 -10.42 -1.05
CA MET A 421 -13.65 -9.71 -0.91
C MET A 421 -14.86 -10.56 -1.30
N SER A 422 -14.71 -11.42 -2.31
CA SER A 422 -15.75 -12.39 -2.68
C SER A 422 -15.95 -13.45 -1.61
N HIS A 423 -14.87 -13.94 -0.99
CA HIS A 423 -14.94 -14.90 0.12
C HIS A 423 -15.69 -14.33 1.33
N ARG A 424 -15.56 -13.03 1.58
CA ARG A 424 -16.31 -12.31 2.62
C ARG A 424 -17.74 -11.95 2.21
N GLY A 425 -18.16 -12.32 1.00
CA GLY A 425 -19.47 -11.97 0.46
C GLY A 425 -19.71 -10.45 0.40
N ALA A 426 -18.66 -9.64 0.29
CA ALA A 426 -18.72 -8.17 0.26
C ALA A 426 -18.58 -7.60 -1.16
N GLY A 427 -18.48 -8.48 -2.16
CA GLY A 427 -18.51 -8.13 -3.57
C GLY A 427 -18.45 -9.36 -4.46
N ILE A 428 -18.56 -9.14 -5.77
CA ILE A 428 -18.46 -10.17 -6.80
C ILE A 428 -17.27 -9.89 -7.72
N VAL A 429 -16.64 -10.94 -8.24
CA VAL A 429 -15.60 -10.83 -9.28
C VAL A 429 -16.23 -11.13 -10.63
N THR A 430 -16.06 -10.22 -11.57
CA THR A 430 -16.46 -10.40 -12.97
C THR A 430 -15.21 -10.43 -13.84
N ASP A 431 -15.14 -11.40 -14.74
CA ASP A 431 -14.03 -11.49 -15.68
C ASP A 431 -14.18 -10.43 -16.77
N PHE A 432 -13.24 -9.47 -16.78
CA PHE A 432 -13.20 -8.39 -17.75
C PHE A 432 -13.10 -8.90 -19.19
N TYR A 433 -12.37 -9.99 -19.44
CA TYR A 433 -12.08 -10.48 -20.79
C TYR A 433 -13.25 -11.21 -21.44
N THR A 434 -14.14 -11.77 -20.63
CA THR A 434 -15.33 -12.51 -21.08
C THR A 434 -16.64 -11.78 -20.72
N LEU A 435 -16.53 -10.48 -20.42
CA LEU A 435 -17.63 -9.61 -20.05
C LEU A 435 -18.59 -9.43 -21.23
N THR A 436 -19.89 -9.64 -20.98
CA THR A 436 -20.99 -9.25 -21.87
C THR A 436 -21.90 -8.28 -21.12
N ALA A 437 -22.79 -7.59 -21.85
CA ALA A 437 -23.75 -6.67 -21.22
C ALA A 437 -24.64 -7.41 -20.20
N GLU A 438 -25.06 -8.64 -20.52
CA GLU A 438 -25.91 -9.48 -19.70
C GLU A 438 -25.20 -9.92 -18.42
N LYS A 439 -23.95 -10.39 -18.52
CA LYS A 439 -23.15 -10.75 -17.34
C LYS A 439 -22.91 -9.54 -16.44
N PHE A 440 -22.70 -8.37 -17.04
CA PHE A 440 -22.46 -7.17 -16.27
C PHE A 440 -23.72 -6.67 -15.55
N LEU A 441 -24.87 -6.70 -16.24
CA LEU A 441 -26.17 -6.41 -15.66
C LEU A 441 -26.51 -7.35 -14.52
N ASP A 442 -26.27 -8.67 -14.68
CA ASP A 442 -26.46 -9.66 -13.63
C ASP A 442 -25.58 -9.37 -12.40
N ALA A 443 -24.31 -8.99 -12.61
CA ALA A 443 -23.43 -8.61 -11.50
C ALA A 443 -23.91 -7.33 -10.77
N ILE A 444 -24.38 -6.33 -11.52
CA ILE A 444 -24.96 -5.10 -10.97
C ILE A 444 -26.22 -5.40 -10.17
N ASP A 445 -27.15 -6.17 -10.75
CA ASP A 445 -28.40 -6.56 -10.12
C ASP A 445 -28.14 -7.32 -8.81
N LYS A 446 -27.28 -8.35 -8.85
CA LYS A 446 -26.92 -9.13 -7.66
C LYS A 446 -26.37 -8.27 -6.55
N VAL A 447 -25.41 -7.39 -6.83
CA VAL A 447 -24.76 -6.58 -5.78
C VAL A 447 -25.72 -5.54 -5.19
N ILE A 448 -26.64 -4.99 -6.00
CA ILE A 448 -27.61 -4.00 -5.53
C ILE A 448 -28.76 -4.65 -4.77
N ASN A 449 -29.29 -5.77 -5.26
CA ASN A 449 -30.56 -6.35 -4.79
C ASN A 449 -30.38 -7.50 -3.79
N ILE A 450 -29.24 -8.21 -3.79
CA ILE A 450 -28.97 -9.23 -2.76
C ILE A 450 -28.41 -8.56 -1.51
N LYS A 451 -29.24 -8.52 -0.47
CA LYS A 451 -28.98 -7.81 0.80
C LYS A 451 -27.64 -8.17 1.46
N SER A 452 -27.23 -9.43 1.38
CA SER A 452 -26.03 -9.92 2.06
C SER A 452 -24.75 -9.18 1.63
N TYR A 453 -24.63 -8.71 0.38
CA TYR A 453 -23.46 -7.94 -0.04
C TYR A 453 -23.30 -6.64 0.74
N LYS A 454 -24.40 -5.90 0.91
CA LYS A 454 -24.41 -4.65 1.67
C LYS A 454 -24.23 -4.89 3.17
N GLU A 455 -24.86 -5.93 3.73
CA GLU A 455 -24.75 -6.28 5.15
C GLU A 455 -23.33 -6.73 5.53
N ASN A 456 -22.72 -7.59 4.71
CA ASN A 456 -21.34 -8.05 4.91
C ASN A 456 -20.38 -6.87 4.80
N MET A 457 -20.53 -6.02 3.77
CA MET A 457 -19.69 -4.84 3.62
C MET A 457 -19.87 -3.83 4.76
N ALA A 458 -21.10 -3.62 5.25
CA ALA A 458 -21.36 -2.76 6.41
C ALA A 458 -20.71 -3.32 7.69
N THR A 459 -20.73 -4.64 7.86
CA THR A 459 -20.04 -5.33 8.95
C THR A 459 -18.54 -5.12 8.88
N LEU A 460 -17.92 -5.33 7.71
CA LEU A 460 -16.50 -5.05 7.50
C LEU A 460 -16.16 -3.58 7.76
N SER A 461 -17.00 -2.65 7.29
CA SER A 461 -16.84 -1.21 7.54
C SER A 461 -16.83 -0.88 9.03
N LYS A 462 -17.76 -1.46 9.79
CA LYS A 462 -17.88 -1.25 11.23
C LYS A 462 -16.64 -1.75 11.94
N ILE A 463 -16.18 -2.97 11.63
CA ILE A 463 -14.97 -3.56 12.23
C ILE A 463 -13.73 -2.73 11.87
N HIS A 464 -13.59 -2.32 10.61
CA HIS A 464 -12.43 -1.57 10.13
C HIS A 464 -12.27 -0.22 10.82
N LYS A 465 -13.41 0.46 11.08
CA LYS A 465 -13.44 1.76 11.75
C LYS A 465 -13.35 1.67 13.28
N ASP A 466 -13.61 0.50 13.85
CA ASP A 466 -13.53 0.27 15.29
C ASP A 466 -12.07 0.04 15.69
N ARG A 467 -11.30 1.13 15.72
CA ARG A 467 -9.86 1.14 16.01
C ARG A 467 -9.47 2.33 16.86
N PRO A 468 -8.42 2.20 17.68
CA PRO A 468 -8.00 3.28 18.57
C PRO A 468 -7.28 4.42 17.85
N ILE A 469 -6.62 4.15 16.73
CA ILE A 469 -5.78 5.11 15.99
C ILE A 469 -6.10 4.97 14.50
N GLU A 470 -6.28 6.10 13.81
CA GLU A 470 -6.47 6.09 12.36
C GLU A 470 -5.18 5.69 11.62
N PRO A 471 -5.25 5.01 10.47
CA PRO A 471 -4.07 4.43 9.82
C PRO A 471 -3.02 5.46 9.38
N LEU A 472 -3.47 6.66 8.99
CA LEU A 472 -2.56 7.77 8.66
C LEU A 472 -1.80 8.23 9.89
N ASP A 473 -2.50 8.48 11.00
CA ASP A 473 -1.87 8.89 12.26
C ASP A 473 -0.92 7.81 12.79
N LEU A 474 -1.31 6.53 12.65
CA LEU A 474 -0.48 5.38 13.03
C LEU A 474 0.80 5.30 12.18
N ALA A 475 0.70 5.47 10.87
CA ALA A 475 1.86 5.49 9.96
C ALA A 475 2.83 6.62 10.33
N VAL A 476 2.31 7.82 10.55
CA VAL A 476 3.09 9.00 10.94
C VAL A 476 3.76 8.77 12.30
N HIS A 477 3.03 8.27 13.28
CA HIS A 477 3.56 7.95 14.60
C HIS A 477 4.76 6.99 14.54
N TRP A 478 4.66 5.91 13.77
CA TRP A 478 5.74 4.94 13.67
C TRP A 478 6.97 5.47 12.91
N ILE A 479 6.77 6.38 11.95
CA ILE A 479 7.89 7.07 11.28
C ILE A 479 8.57 8.03 12.27
N GLU A 480 7.79 8.81 13.02
CA GLU A 480 8.30 9.68 14.10
C GLU A 480 9.07 8.86 15.15
N PHE A 481 8.53 7.70 15.56
CA PHE A 481 9.17 6.77 16.48
C PHE A 481 10.55 6.33 15.99
N VAL A 482 10.66 5.91 14.73
CA VAL A 482 11.96 5.46 14.16
C VAL A 482 12.96 6.61 14.07
N MET A 483 12.52 7.81 13.69
CA MET A 483 13.38 8.99 13.65
C MET A 483 13.88 9.39 15.05
N GLU A 484 13.01 9.28 16.06
CA GLU A 484 13.32 9.61 17.46
C GLU A 484 14.30 8.60 18.08
N HIS A 485 14.01 7.31 17.93
CA HIS A 485 14.72 6.24 18.61
C HIS A 485 15.87 5.63 17.80
N LYS A 486 16.17 6.18 16.62
CA LYS A 486 17.26 5.72 15.73
C LYS A 486 17.10 4.26 15.33
N GLY A 487 15.87 3.84 15.10
CA GLY A 487 15.50 2.48 14.71
C GLY A 487 14.47 1.85 15.64
N ALA A 488 14.32 0.53 15.53
CA ALA A 488 13.36 -0.25 16.30
C ALA A 488 13.86 -1.68 16.62
N GLU A 489 15.11 -1.80 17.09
CA GLU A 489 15.78 -3.11 17.28
C GLU A 489 14.99 -4.06 18.21
N HIS A 490 14.35 -3.53 19.26
CA HIS A 490 13.52 -4.30 20.19
C HIS A 490 12.28 -4.94 19.56
N LEU A 491 11.90 -4.55 18.35
CA LEU A 491 10.79 -5.15 17.59
C LEU A 491 11.27 -6.24 16.61
N ARG A 492 12.59 -6.44 16.48
CA ARG A 492 13.17 -7.41 15.56
C ARG A 492 13.23 -8.79 16.23
N PRO A 493 12.82 -9.85 15.53
CA PRO A 493 12.88 -11.20 16.08
C PRO A 493 14.32 -11.71 16.14
N ALA A 494 14.63 -12.53 17.15
CA ALA A 494 15.93 -13.20 17.29
C ALA A 494 16.27 -14.11 16.09
N ALA A 495 15.28 -14.47 15.27
CA ALA A 495 15.42 -15.22 14.03
C ALA A 495 16.49 -14.63 13.09
N HIS A 496 16.72 -13.31 13.11
CA HIS A 496 17.78 -12.67 12.33
C HIS A 496 19.21 -13.08 12.71
N HIS A 497 19.39 -13.65 13.91
CA HIS A 497 20.69 -14.07 14.44
C HIS A 497 20.88 -15.59 14.43
N LEU A 498 19.88 -16.35 13.97
CA LEU A 498 19.94 -17.80 13.90
C LEU A 498 20.36 -18.25 12.51
N ASN A 499 21.23 -19.25 12.43
CA ASN A 499 21.43 -19.96 11.17
C ASN A 499 20.23 -20.89 10.88
N TRP A 500 20.14 -21.41 9.65
CA TRP A 500 19.02 -22.25 9.22
C TRP A 500 18.82 -23.50 10.09
N ILE A 501 19.91 -24.13 10.58
CA ILE A 501 19.84 -25.33 11.42
C ILE A 501 19.17 -25.00 12.76
N GLN A 502 19.60 -23.92 13.40
CA GLN A 502 19.04 -23.43 14.66
C GLN A 502 17.59 -22.96 14.50
N TYR A 503 17.31 -22.19 13.45
CA TYR A 503 15.96 -21.68 13.18
C TYR A 503 14.94 -22.81 12.98
N GLN A 504 15.35 -23.91 12.32
CA GLN A 504 14.52 -25.11 12.13
C GLN A 504 14.60 -26.08 13.33
N SER A 505 15.34 -25.74 14.39
CA SER A 505 15.59 -26.58 15.57
C SER A 505 16.15 -27.97 15.22
N LEU A 506 16.88 -28.10 14.11
CA LEU A 506 17.45 -29.38 13.68
C LEU A 506 18.60 -29.84 14.57
N ASP A 507 19.33 -28.89 15.16
CA ASP A 507 20.32 -29.10 16.20
C ASP A 507 19.73 -29.70 17.48
N ILE A 508 18.41 -29.58 17.69
CA ILE A 508 17.68 -30.21 18.80
C ILE A 508 16.98 -31.51 18.36
N LEU A 509 16.27 -31.49 17.22
CA LEU A 509 15.49 -32.64 16.74
C LEU A 509 16.37 -33.85 16.44
N VAL A 510 17.57 -33.63 15.88
CA VAL A 510 18.50 -34.73 15.55
C VAL A 510 18.94 -35.45 16.84
N PRO A 511 19.52 -34.81 17.87
CA PRO A 511 19.83 -35.50 19.12
C PRO A 511 18.62 -36.19 19.78
N VAL A 512 17.46 -35.53 19.81
CA VAL A 512 16.25 -36.06 20.46
C VAL A 512 15.74 -37.34 19.79
N ILE A 513 15.86 -37.47 18.46
CA ILE A 513 15.41 -38.66 17.73
C ILE A 513 16.50 -39.74 17.73
N PHE A 514 17.75 -39.38 17.47
CA PHE A 514 18.82 -40.35 17.23
C PHE A 514 19.37 -40.96 18.53
N ILE A 515 19.43 -40.22 19.64
CA ILE A 515 19.97 -40.75 20.91
C ILE A 515 19.10 -41.91 21.45
N PRO A 516 17.77 -41.80 21.58
CA PRO A 516 16.93 -42.91 22.04
C PRO A 516 16.95 -44.10 21.08
N LEU A 517 17.01 -43.85 19.77
CA LEU A 517 17.12 -44.90 18.76
C LEU A 517 18.43 -45.69 18.93
N LEU A 518 19.56 -45.00 19.11
CA LEU A 518 20.86 -45.61 19.37
C LEU A 518 20.86 -46.42 20.66
N ILE A 519 20.31 -45.86 21.75
CA ILE A 519 20.18 -46.58 23.03
C ILE A 519 19.33 -47.84 22.86
N THR A 520 18.21 -47.76 22.15
CA THR A 520 17.32 -48.90 21.88
C THR A 520 18.06 -49.98 21.08
N ILE A 521 18.80 -49.60 20.03
CA ILE A 521 19.60 -50.52 19.23
C ILE A 521 20.68 -51.18 20.10
N MET A 522 21.34 -50.44 20.99
CA MET A 522 22.36 -50.97 21.90
C MET A 522 21.74 -51.97 22.89
N VAL A 523 20.62 -51.64 23.53
CA VAL A 523 19.92 -52.55 24.45
C VAL A 523 19.48 -53.82 23.73
N LEU A 524 18.87 -53.71 22.54
CA LEU A 524 18.47 -54.88 21.75
C LEU A 524 19.65 -55.76 21.37
N LYS A 525 20.81 -55.18 21.02
CA LYS A 525 22.04 -55.93 20.75
C LYS A 525 22.67 -56.55 22.01
N CYS A 526 22.41 -56.01 23.19
CA CYS A 526 22.88 -56.59 24.45
C CYS A 526 21.93 -57.68 24.99
N CYS A 527 20.67 -57.68 24.56
CA CYS A 527 19.66 -58.68 24.97
C CYS A 527 19.48 -59.84 23.98
N LEU A 528 20.04 -59.74 22.77
CA LEU A 528 20.20 -60.82 21.78
C LEU A 528 21.62 -61.38 21.88
#